data_AF-A0A949FAD4-F1
#
_entry.id   AF-A0A949FAD4-F1
#
_cell.length_a   1.000
_cell.length_b   1.000
_cell.length_c   1.000
_cell.angle_alpha   90.00
_cell.angle_beta   90.00
_cell.angle_gamma   90.00
#
_symmetry.space_group_name_H-M   'P 1'
#
loop_
_entity.id
_entity.type
_entity.pdbx_description
1 polymer ?
#
loop_
_entity_poly.entity_id
_entity_poly.type
_entity_poly.pdbx_seq_one_letter_code
_entity_poly.pdbx_strand_id
1 'polypeptide(L)'
;MNVFCWLLVGHLVGDFLLQTRWMADNKARQLTPLLVHALVYTGAVVAFAYLGGGLSPLAILAVLLSHIIIDRRNFTCFWVKHVNKADDLLWMKIVVDQVWHILVLALITLI
;
A
#
# COMPACT_ATOMS: atom_id res chain seq x y z
N MET A 1 -13.76 7.52 -15.50
CA MET A 1 -12.80 6.65 -14.78
C MET A 1 -13.55 6.05 -13.59
N ASN A 2 -13.42 4.75 -13.30
CA ASN A 2 -14.09 4.15 -12.13
C ASN A 2 -13.32 4.46 -10.82
N VAL A 3 -13.93 4.17 -9.67
CA VAL A 3 -13.30 4.41 -8.34
C VAL A 3 -11.96 3.69 -8.22
N PHE A 4 -11.85 2.44 -8.69
CA PHE A 4 -10.62 1.66 -8.64
C PHE A 4 -9.45 2.35 -9.35
N CYS A 5 -9.67 2.93 -10.53
CA CYS A 5 -8.63 3.67 -11.23
C CYS A 5 -8.14 4.88 -10.43
N TRP A 6 -9.02 5.60 -9.73
CA TRP A 6 -8.62 6.70 -8.86
C TRP A 6 -7.86 6.23 -7.63
N LEU A 7 -8.27 5.11 -7.03
CA LEU A 7 -7.53 4.46 -5.95
C LEU A 7 -6.12 4.07 -6.39
N LEU A 8 -5.97 3.52 -7.59
CA LEU A 8 -4.67 3.16 -8.17
C LEU A 8 -3.77 4.40 -8.34
N VAL A 9 -4.32 5.52 -8.81
CA VAL A 9 -3.58 6.79 -8.90
C VAL A 9 -3.13 7.23 -7.49
N GLY A 10 -4.04 7.24 -6.52
CA GLY A 10 -3.74 7.61 -5.14
C GLY A 10 -2.67 6.72 -4.51
N HIS A 11 -2.70 5.42 -4.81
CA HIS A 11 -1.69 4.46 -4.39
C HIS A 11 -0.30 4.78 -4.96
N LEU A 12 -0.20 5.00 -6.27
CA LEU A 12 1.08 5.35 -6.90
C LEU A 12 1.63 6.69 -6.36
N VAL A 13 0.75 7.66 -6.13
CA VAL A 13 1.14 8.95 -5.53
C VAL A 13 1.63 8.74 -4.09
N GLY A 14 0.93 7.96 -3.28
CA GLY A 14 1.30 7.68 -1.89
C GLY A 14 2.63 6.94 -1.75
N ASP A 15 2.82 5.86 -2.49
CA ASP A 15 3.97 4.96 -2.34
C ASP A 15 5.22 5.41 -3.08
N PHE A 16 5.09 6.21 -4.14
CA PHE A 16 6.25 6.63 -4.95
C PHE A 16 6.52 8.13 -4.91
N LEU A 17 5.50 8.98 -5.04
CA LEU A 17 5.73 10.43 -5.09
C LEU A 17 5.87 11.05 -3.70
N LEU A 18 5.07 10.59 -2.73
CA LEU A 18 5.03 11.14 -1.38
C LEU A 18 5.85 10.36 -0.35
N GLN A 19 6.25 9.12 -0.68
CA GLN A 19 7.11 8.34 0.18
C GLN A 19 8.55 8.87 0.14
N THR A 20 9.05 9.30 1.30
CA THR A 20 10.45 9.75 1.42
C THR A 20 11.40 8.58 1.69
N ARG A 21 12.70 8.81 1.47
CA ARG A 21 13.74 7.83 1.80
C ARG A 21 13.70 7.39 3.27
N TRP A 22 13.43 8.31 4.20
CA TRP A 22 13.30 7.98 5.62
C TRP A 22 12.18 6.99 5.87
N MET A 23 11.03 7.16 5.21
CA MET A 23 9.91 6.21 5.30
C MET A 23 10.32 4.85 4.73
N ALA A 24 10.82 4.82 3.49
CA ALA A 24 11.14 3.59 2.77
C ALA A 24 12.20 2.73 3.47
N ASP A 25 13.26 3.36 3.99
CA ASP A 25 14.39 2.65 4.61
C ASP A 25 14.02 2.10 6.01
N ASN A 26 13.05 2.72 6.71
CA ASN A 26 12.80 2.42 8.12
C ASN A 26 11.44 1.77 8.42
N LYS A 27 10.42 1.88 7.54
CA LYS A 27 9.04 1.39 7.80
C LYS A 27 8.93 -0.09 8.16
N ALA A 28 9.83 -0.91 7.65
CA ALA A 28 9.87 -2.33 7.99
C ALA A 28 10.24 -2.58 9.48
N ARG A 29 11.10 -1.73 10.06
CA ARG A 29 11.72 -1.97 11.37
C ARG A 29 11.20 -1.06 12.48
N GLN A 30 10.79 0.17 12.15
CA GLN A 30 10.41 1.18 13.13
C GLN A 30 8.93 1.57 12.97
N LEU A 31 8.23 1.74 14.09
CA LEU A 31 6.79 2.04 14.09
C LEU A 31 6.47 3.45 13.59
N THR A 32 7.25 4.45 13.98
CA THR A 32 7.03 5.85 13.57
C THR A 32 7.03 6.05 12.06
N PRO A 33 8.08 5.67 11.30
CA PRO A 33 8.07 5.82 9.84
C PRO A 33 6.97 4.99 9.16
N LEU A 34 6.62 3.82 9.72
CA LEU A 34 5.50 3.02 9.22
C LEU A 34 4.17 3.75 9.36
N LEU A 35 3.86 4.28 10.54
CA LEU A 35 2.60 4.98 10.78
C LEU A 35 2.52 6.28 9.98
N VAL A 36 3.60 7.06 9.94
CA VAL A 36 3.63 8.29 9.13
C VAL A 36 3.40 7.96 7.65
N HIS A 37 4.09 6.96 7.12
CA HIS A 37 3.92 6.54 5.74
C HIS A 37 2.50 6.03 5.46
N ALA A 38 1.96 5.15 6.30
CA ALA A 38 0.61 4.61 6.13
C ALA A 38 -0.46 5.72 6.17
N LEU A 39 -0.28 6.76 6.99
CA LEU A 39 -1.17 7.93 7.02
C LEU A 39 -1.04 8.79 5.75
N VAL A 40 0.20 9.06 5.28
CA VAL A 40 0.44 9.79 4.02
C VAL A 40 -0.17 9.04 2.84
N TYR A 41 0.06 7.74 2.76
CA TYR A 41 -0.51 6.85 1.76
C TYR A 41 -2.04 6.88 1.78
N THR A 42 -2.64 6.63 2.95
CA THR A 42 -4.11 6.61 3.11
C THR A 42 -4.71 7.97 2.76
N GLY A 43 -4.05 9.06 3.14
CA GLY A 43 -4.45 10.42 2.76
C GLY A 43 -4.46 10.63 1.25
N ALA A 44 -3.43 10.14 0.53
CA ALA A 44 -3.39 10.19 -0.92
C ALA A 44 -4.52 9.37 -1.56
N VAL A 45 -4.71 8.12 -1.12
CA VAL A 45 -5.79 7.24 -1.61
C VAL A 45 -7.16 7.88 -1.40
N VAL A 46 -7.44 8.42 -0.20
CA VAL A 46 -8.71 9.08 0.11
C VAL A 46 -8.91 10.34 -0.73
N ALA A 47 -7.87 11.17 -0.89
CA ALA A 47 -7.95 12.39 -1.70
C ALA A 47 -8.34 12.09 -3.16
N PHE A 48 -7.73 11.07 -3.78
CA PHE A 48 -8.08 10.67 -5.13
C PHE A 48 -9.42 9.92 -5.19
N ALA A 49 -9.78 9.14 -4.17
CA ALA A 49 -11.07 8.46 -4.11
C ALA A 49 -12.25 9.43 -4.15
N TYR A 50 -12.14 10.64 -3.58
CA TYR A 50 -13.19 11.66 -3.68
C TYR A 50 -13.55 12.02 -5.13
N LEU A 51 -12.61 11.92 -6.07
CA LEU A 51 -12.87 12.13 -7.51
C LEU A 51 -13.68 10.98 -8.14
N GLY A 52 -13.74 9.83 -7.46
CA GLY A 52 -14.44 8.62 -7.87
C GLY A 52 -15.70 8.28 -7.06
N GLY A 53 -16.17 9.18 -6.19
CA GLY A 53 -17.35 8.97 -5.33
C GLY A 53 -17.04 8.72 -3.85
N GLY A 54 -15.76 8.68 -3.46
CA GLY A 54 -15.31 8.51 -2.08
C GLY A 54 -15.17 7.06 -1.63
N LEU A 55 -14.84 6.88 -0.35
CA LEU A 55 -14.74 5.58 0.32
C LEU A 55 -15.58 5.58 1.59
N SER A 56 -16.14 4.43 1.95
CA SER A 56 -16.78 4.25 3.26
C SER A 56 -15.73 4.32 4.38
N PRO A 57 -16.10 4.71 5.63
CA PRO A 57 -15.17 4.69 6.75
C PRO A 57 -14.53 3.31 6.99
N LEU A 58 -15.28 2.25 6.71
CA LEU A 58 -14.80 0.87 6.79
C LEU A 58 -13.72 0.59 5.73
N ALA A 59 -13.92 1.02 4.49
CA ALA A 59 -12.93 0.92 3.42
C ALA A 59 -11.63 1.69 3.76
N ILE A 60 -11.75 2.90 4.32
CA ILE A 60 -10.59 3.71 4.75
C ILE A 60 -9.80 2.98 5.83
N LEU A 61 -10.49 2.42 6.84
CA LEU A 61 -9.86 1.66 7.90
C LEU A 61 -9.17 0.40 7.35
N ALA A 62 -9.81 -0.31 6.43
CA ALA A 62 -9.24 -1.49 5.78
C ALA A 62 -7.96 -1.16 5.00
N VAL A 63 -7.94 -0.06 4.25
CA VAL A 63 -6.74 0.44 3.57
C VAL A 63 -5.61 0.70 4.56
N LEU A 64 -5.88 1.51 5.60
CA LEU A 64 -4.87 1.89 6.58
C LEU A 64 -4.25 0.67 7.28
N LEU A 65 -5.09 -0.24 7.79
CA LEU A 65 -4.63 -1.41 8.53
C LEU A 65 -3.87 -2.38 7.63
N SER A 66 -4.36 -2.62 6.41
CA SER A 66 -3.67 -3.49 5.46
C SER A 66 -2.29 -2.94 5.08
N HIS A 67 -2.18 -1.62 4.88
CA HIS A 67 -0.92 -0.96 4.55
C HIS A 67 0.11 -1.16 5.65
N ILE A 68 -0.29 -0.95 6.92
CA ILE A 68 0.57 -1.17 8.09
C ILE A 68 1.06 -2.63 8.15
N ILE A 69 0.21 -3.61 7.81
CA ILE A 69 0.55 -5.03 7.85
C ILE A 69 1.50 -5.41 6.72
N ILE A 70 1.20 -4.99 5.49
CA ILE A 70 1.98 -5.37 4.29
C ILE A 70 3.38 -4.73 4.36
N ASP A 71 3.48 -3.45 4.75
CA ASP A 71 4.74 -2.70 4.78
C ASP A 71 5.74 -3.11 5.86
N ARG A 72 5.32 -3.97 6.80
CA ARG A 72 6.26 -4.67 7.68
C ARG A 72 7.14 -5.66 6.92
N ARG A 73 6.83 -5.96 5.66
CA ARG A 73 7.56 -6.83 4.72
C ARG A 73 7.73 -8.28 5.13
N ASN A 74 7.38 -8.69 6.34
CA ASN A 74 7.45 -10.10 6.76
C ASN A 74 6.65 -11.01 5.83
N PHE A 75 5.42 -10.60 5.50
CA PHE A 75 4.53 -11.34 4.61
C PHE A 75 5.03 -11.36 3.16
N THR A 76 5.43 -10.20 2.62
CA THR A 76 5.90 -10.09 1.22
C THR A 76 7.23 -10.80 1.02
N CYS A 77 8.16 -10.72 1.97
CA CYS A 77 9.42 -11.48 1.94
C CYS A 77 9.17 -12.99 2.06
N PHE A 78 8.25 -13.42 2.94
CA PHE A 78 7.84 -14.82 3.00
C PHE A 78 7.29 -15.29 1.64
N TRP A 79 6.42 -14.50 1.02
CA TRP A 79 5.81 -14.82 -0.26
C TRP A 79 6.85 -14.94 -1.38
N VAL A 80 7.73 -13.95 -1.52
CA VAL A 80 8.80 -13.97 -2.53
C VAL A 80 9.73 -15.17 -2.35
N LYS A 81 10.08 -15.50 -1.10
CA LYS A 81 10.97 -16.62 -0.79
C LYS A 81 10.35 -17.99 -1.05
N HIS A 82 9.10 -18.21 -0.61
CA HIS A 82 8.50 -19.55 -0.60
C HIS A 82 7.58 -19.82 -1.79
N VAL A 83 6.89 -18.79 -2.29
CA VAL A 83 5.95 -18.90 -3.42
C VAL A 83 6.69 -18.61 -4.72
N ASN A 84 7.32 -17.44 -4.85
CA ASN A 84 8.01 -17.07 -6.09
C ASN A 84 9.39 -17.71 -6.24
N LYS A 85 10.04 -18.09 -5.12
CA LYS A 85 11.40 -18.63 -5.08
C LYS A 85 12.43 -17.69 -5.74
N ALA A 86 12.31 -16.39 -5.47
CA ALA A 86 13.10 -15.33 -6.11
C ALA A 86 13.61 -14.28 -5.10
N ASP A 87 14.08 -14.73 -3.92
CA ASP A 87 14.48 -13.87 -2.80
C ASP A 87 15.74 -13.01 -3.10
N ASP A 88 16.52 -13.41 -4.10
CA ASP A 88 17.67 -12.68 -4.63
C ASP A 88 17.30 -11.46 -5.48
N LEU A 89 16.07 -11.40 -5.99
CA LEU A 89 15.59 -10.32 -6.86
C LEU A 89 14.92 -9.21 -6.04
N LEU A 90 15.63 -8.10 -5.82
CA LEU A 90 15.10 -6.95 -5.09
C LEU A 90 13.84 -6.36 -5.74
N TRP A 91 13.80 -6.26 -7.06
CA TRP A 91 12.64 -5.74 -7.79
C TRP A 91 11.40 -6.62 -7.55
N MET A 92 11.57 -7.93 -7.36
CA MET A 92 10.46 -8.85 -7.10
C MET A 92 9.81 -8.57 -5.76
N LYS A 93 10.62 -8.23 -4.74
CA LYS A 93 10.11 -7.79 -3.42
C LYS A 93 9.26 -6.54 -3.52
N ILE A 94 9.67 -5.59 -4.36
CA ILE A 94 8.91 -4.35 -4.61
C ILE A 94 7.61 -4.69 -5.35
N VAL A 95 7.67 -5.45 -6.46
CA VAL A 95 6.47 -5.75 -7.26
C VAL A 95 5.44 -6.55 -6.47
N VAL A 96 5.85 -7.59 -5.74
CA VAL A 96 4.92 -8.39 -4.91
C VAL A 96 4.26 -7.54 -3.84
N ASP A 97 5.03 -6.67 -3.18
CA ASP A 97 4.52 -5.72 -2.20
C ASP A 97 3.44 -4.81 -2.80
N GLN A 98 3.70 -4.20 -3.95
CA GLN A 98 2.75 -3.30 -4.62
C GLN A 98 1.50 -4.04 -5.12
N VAL A 99 1.64 -5.27 -5.63
CA VAL A 99 0.49 -6.08 -6.06
C VAL A 99 -0.44 -6.39 -4.90
N TRP A 100 0.08 -6.66 -3.70
CA TRP A 100 -0.75 -6.87 -2.52
C TRP A 100 -1.55 -5.62 -2.13
N HIS A 101 -0.94 -4.45 -2.21
CA HIS A 101 -1.65 -3.18 -2.00
C HIS A 101 -2.77 -2.99 -3.04
N ILE A 102 -2.49 -3.22 -4.33
CA ILE A 102 -3.48 -3.12 -5.40
C ILE A 102 -4.65 -4.11 -5.20
N LEU A 103 -4.36 -5.33 -4.74
CA LEU A 103 -5.41 -6.31 -4.40
C LEU A 103 -6.32 -5.79 -3.29
N VAL A 104 -5.77 -5.15 -2.26
CA VAL A 104 -6.59 -4.52 -1.23
C VAL A 104 -7.46 -3.41 -1.84
N LEU A 105 -6.90 -2.55 -2.69
CA LEU A 105 -7.67 -1.49 -3.36
C LEU A 105 -8.84 -2.05 -4.16
N ALA A 106 -8.67 -3.19 -4.83
CA ALA A 106 -9.76 -3.86 -5.54
C ALA A 106 -10.82 -4.36 -4.55
N LEU A 107 -10.42 -5.03 -3.46
CA LEU A 107 -11.34 -5.60 -2.48
C LEU A 107 -12.16 -4.53 -1.74
N ILE A 108 -11.56 -3.38 -1.39
CA ILE A 108 -12.29 -2.32 -0.71
C ILE A 108 -13.36 -1.66 -1.58
N THR A 109 -13.32 -1.83 -2.91
CA THR A 109 -14.40 -1.31 -3.78
C THR A 109 -15.71 -2.07 -3.62
N LEU A 110 -15.70 -3.18 -2.87
CA LEU A 110 -16.86 -4.03 -2.61
C LEU A 110 -17.61 -3.66 -1.31
N ILE A 111 -17.12 -2.69 -0.53
CA ILE A 111 -17.62 -2.35 0.82
C ILE A 111 -17.72 -0.83 1.07
#